data_AF-A0A849BHM8-F1
#
_entry.id   AF-A0A849BHM8-F1
#
_cell.length_a   1.000
_cell.length_b   1.000
_cell.length_c   1.000
_cell.angle_alpha   90.00
_cell.angle_beta   90.00
_cell.angle_gamma   90.00
#
_symmetry.space_group_name_H-M   'P 1'
#
loop_
_entity.id
_entity.type
_entity.pdbx_description
1 polymer ?
#
loop_
_entity_poly.entity_id
_entity_poly.type
_entity_poly.pdbx_seq_one_letter_code
_entity_poly.pdbx_strand_id
1 'polypeptide(L)'
;MNDEVQGAIPAPADDAEQVQQVETTSSEATAEQAAEQQTEHQEPEQKKEPWFQKRIGELTREKYEARRAAEQYQAELQQYREQLARLQQGEAAPQMPDAPHVDVESLVEQRAAAKLAEQRFNESCNKAYEAGTKEFPDFDRAVSNLQMLGANREFLELVVESDAGHKLLHRLGNDMDEAARILRLPPVQMARELTKLEFSMKQPPAPKPVSKAPDPIKPIGTGKTADSGLSDDIPIDEWMRRRNKQLRR
;
A
#
# COMPACT_ATOMS: atom_id res chain seq x y z
N MET A 1 34.48 -7.55 -59.28
CA MET A 1 33.87 -7.80 -57.97
C MET A 1 34.88 -8.60 -57.16
N ASN A 2 35.85 -7.90 -56.54
CA ASN A 2 35.92 -7.62 -55.10
C ASN A 2 36.04 -8.92 -54.29
N ASP A 3 37.27 -9.38 -54.03
CA ASP A 3 38.14 -9.02 -52.88
C ASP A 3 37.66 -9.77 -51.61
N GLU A 4 38.20 -10.98 -51.44
CA GLU A 4 38.01 -11.83 -50.26
C GLU A 4 39.36 -11.95 -49.55
N VAL A 5 39.73 -10.89 -48.82
CA VAL A 5 40.86 -10.91 -47.88
C VAL A 5 40.32 -11.39 -46.53
N GLN A 6 40.60 -12.67 -46.24
CA GLN A 6 40.41 -13.27 -44.92
C GLN A 6 41.32 -12.57 -43.90
N GLY A 7 40.72 -11.73 -43.08
CA GLY A 7 41.36 -11.06 -41.94
C GLY A 7 41.57 -12.03 -40.77
N ALA A 8 42.81 -12.01 -40.27
CA ALA A 8 43.36 -12.87 -39.26
C ALA A 8 42.68 -12.80 -37.87
N ILE A 9 42.64 -13.96 -37.22
CA ILE A 9 42.40 -14.15 -35.78
C ILE A 9 43.70 -13.83 -35.03
N PRO A 10 43.66 -13.13 -33.89
CA PRO A 10 44.64 -13.33 -32.84
C PRO A 10 44.02 -14.03 -31.62
N ALA A 11 44.70 -15.10 -31.21
CA ALA A 11 44.48 -15.89 -30.01
C ALA A 11 44.81 -15.10 -28.72
N PRO A 12 44.29 -15.54 -27.55
CA PRO A 12 44.40 -14.81 -26.27
C PRO A 12 45.75 -15.08 -25.59
N ALA A 13 46.28 -14.08 -24.88
CA ALA A 13 47.45 -14.20 -24.02
C ALA A 13 47.08 -13.95 -22.55
N ASP A 14 47.56 -14.87 -21.72
CA ASP A 14 47.77 -14.81 -20.26
C ASP A 14 48.13 -13.43 -19.72
N ASP A 15 47.57 -13.06 -18.56
CA ASP A 15 48.36 -12.58 -17.43
C ASP A 15 47.58 -12.76 -16.11
N ALA A 16 48.25 -13.31 -15.11
CA ALA A 16 47.73 -13.79 -13.85
C ALA A 16 48.04 -12.81 -12.71
N GLU A 17 47.26 -12.93 -11.63
CA GLU A 17 47.60 -12.60 -10.24
C GLU A 17 48.21 -11.22 -9.89
N GLN A 18 47.45 -10.43 -9.13
CA GLN A 18 47.93 -9.93 -7.84
C GLN A 18 46.78 -9.41 -6.96
N VAL A 19 46.54 -10.15 -5.87
CA VAL A 19 45.68 -9.77 -4.75
C VAL A 19 46.62 -9.24 -3.66
N GLN A 20 46.56 -7.95 -3.34
CA GLN A 20 47.41 -7.35 -2.31
C GLN A 20 46.62 -7.10 -1.03
N GLN A 21 46.98 -7.91 -0.04
CA GLN A 21 46.61 -7.93 1.35
C GLN A 21 47.08 -6.64 2.06
N VAL A 22 46.21 -6.00 2.83
CA VAL A 22 46.60 -4.94 3.77
C VAL A 22 46.26 -5.43 5.17
N GLU A 23 47.25 -6.06 5.81
CA GLU A 23 47.32 -6.15 7.26
C GLU A 23 47.84 -4.81 7.78
N THR A 24 47.06 -4.11 8.61
CA THR A 24 47.57 -3.06 9.49
C THR A 24 47.30 -3.47 10.93
N THR A 25 48.34 -4.01 11.53
CA THR A 25 48.48 -4.28 12.95
C THR A 25 48.66 -2.99 13.75
N SER A 26 48.06 -3.01 14.93
CA SER A 26 48.04 -2.05 16.03
C SER A 26 49.40 -1.47 16.47
N SER A 27 49.44 -0.15 16.67
CA SER A 27 50.15 0.61 17.72
C SER A 27 49.65 2.07 17.54
N GLU A 28 49.22 2.85 18.52
CA GLU A 28 49.80 3.09 19.83
C GLU A 28 48.78 3.85 20.69
N ALA A 29 48.77 3.56 21.98
CA ALA A 29 47.98 4.26 22.99
C ALA A 29 48.60 5.63 23.31
N THR A 30 47.76 6.64 23.51
CA THR A 30 48.04 7.72 24.46
C THR A 30 46.74 8.13 25.13
N ALA A 31 46.77 8.02 26.45
CA ALA A 31 45.67 8.27 27.37
C ALA A 31 45.52 9.76 27.67
N GLU A 32 44.27 10.11 28.03
CA GLU A 32 43.86 11.20 28.93
C GLU A 32 44.14 12.65 28.53
N GLN A 33 43.06 13.38 28.21
CA GLN A 33 42.57 14.44 29.11
C GLN A 33 41.15 14.95 28.75
N ALA A 34 40.28 14.86 29.74
CA ALA A 34 39.19 15.76 30.15
C ALA A 34 38.62 16.78 29.15
N ALA A 35 37.30 16.73 28.94
CA ALA A 35 36.36 17.70 29.53
C ALA A 35 34.94 17.46 29.00
N GLU A 36 34.00 17.35 29.94
CA GLU A 36 32.57 17.25 29.72
C GLU A 36 32.04 18.41 28.86
N GLN A 37 31.39 18.08 27.74
CA GLN A 37 30.44 18.99 27.08
C GLN A 37 29.17 18.22 26.77
N GLN A 38 28.13 18.62 27.51
CA GLN A 38 26.73 18.24 27.32
C GLN A 38 26.37 18.35 25.83
N THR A 39 26.11 17.21 25.20
CA THR A 39 25.47 17.18 23.88
C THR A 39 23.99 16.98 24.11
N GLU A 40 23.26 18.07 23.95
CA GLU A 40 21.82 18.14 23.77
C GLU A 40 21.37 17.03 22.83
N HIS A 41 20.49 16.16 23.31
CA HIS A 41 19.88 15.07 22.54
C HIS A 41 18.94 15.70 21.50
N GLN A 42 19.47 16.09 20.34
CA GLN A 42 18.64 16.24 19.14
C GLN A 42 18.45 14.84 18.56
N GLU A 43 17.34 14.23 18.94
CA GLU A 43 16.80 13.03 18.31
C GLU A 43 16.67 13.31 16.79
N PRO A 44 17.38 12.57 15.92
CA PRO A 44 17.28 12.82 14.50
C PRO A 44 15.87 12.42 14.03
N GLU A 45 15.09 13.38 13.54
CA GLU A 45 13.85 13.13 12.82
C GLU A 45 14.13 12.06 11.74
N GLN A 46 13.59 10.86 11.94
CA GLN A 46 13.66 9.80 10.96
C GLN A 46 12.89 10.26 9.72
N LYS A 47 13.62 10.74 8.70
CA LYS A 47 13.07 10.95 7.37
C LYS A 47 12.53 9.61 6.90
N LYS A 48 11.21 9.45 6.95
CA LYS A 48 10.51 8.26 6.47
C LYS A 48 11.01 7.98 5.06
N GLU A 49 11.70 6.85 4.88
CA GLU A 49 12.21 6.46 3.56
C GLU A 49 11.07 6.53 2.53
N PRO A 50 11.32 7.15 1.35
CA PRO A 50 10.33 7.23 0.29
C PRO A 50 9.78 5.84 -0.05
N TRP A 51 8.48 5.76 -0.39
CA TRP A 51 7.80 4.48 -0.63
C TRP A 51 8.50 3.63 -1.71
N PHE A 52 9.13 4.26 -2.71
CA PHE A 52 9.81 3.57 -3.79
C PHE A 52 11.05 2.79 -3.32
N GLN A 53 11.80 3.28 -2.32
CA GLN A 53 13.00 2.59 -1.82
C GLN A 53 12.61 1.28 -1.13
N LYS A 54 11.55 1.33 -0.30
CA LYS A 54 10.98 0.14 0.34
C LYS A 54 10.49 -0.87 -0.70
N ARG A 55 9.82 -0.38 -1.76
CA ARG A 55 9.32 -1.25 -2.84
C ARG A 55 10.45 -1.90 -3.63
N ILE A 56 11.53 -1.16 -3.93
CA ILE A 56 12.72 -1.73 -4.59
C ILE A 56 13.34 -2.83 -3.73
N GLY A 57 13.46 -2.62 -2.41
CA GLY A 57 13.96 -3.63 -1.48
C GLY A 57 13.07 -4.88 -1.45
N GLU A 58 11.75 -4.69 -1.36
CA GLU A 58 10.77 -5.78 -1.38
C GLU A 58 10.83 -6.58 -2.70
N LEU A 59 10.81 -5.91 -3.85
CA LEU A 59 10.91 -6.54 -5.17
C LEU A 59 12.23 -7.28 -5.35
N THR A 60 13.32 -6.75 -4.79
CA THR A 60 14.62 -7.41 -4.81
C THR A 60 14.57 -8.71 -3.99
N ARG A 61 13.98 -8.67 -2.80
CA ARG A 61 13.80 -9.86 -1.95
C ARG A 61 12.94 -10.92 -2.65
N GLU A 62 11.79 -10.50 -3.18
CA GLU A 62 10.86 -11.37 -3.89
C GLU A 62 11.53 -12.04 -5.11
N LYS A 63 12.35 -11.30 -5.87
CA LYS A 63 13.15 -11.85 -6.98
C LYS A 63 14.09 -12.96 -6.52
N TYR A 64 14.83 -12.76 -5.42
CA TYR A 64 15.77 -13.77 -4.92
C TYR A 64 15.05 -14.98 -4.31
N GLU A 65 13.92 -14.78 -3.65
CA GLU A 65 13.06 -15.86 -3.15
C GLU A 65 12.47 -16.68 -4.29
N ALA A 66 11.93 -16.02 -5.32
CA ALA A 66 11.42 -16.69 -6.52
C ALA A 66 12.51 -17.50 -7.24
N ARG A 67 13.74 -16.97 -7.32
CA ARG A 67 14.87 -17.70 -7.91
C ARG A 67 15.22 -18.96 -7.11
N ARG A 68 15.32 -18.86 -5.78
CA ARG A 68 15.60 -20.02 -4.92
C ARG A 68 14.48 -21.06 -5.01
N ALA A 69 13.22 -20.64 -5.02
CA ALA A 69 12.09 -21.54 -5.20
C ALA A 69 12.15 -22.24 -6.58
N ALA A 70 12.46 -21.50 -7.65
CA ALA A 70 12.62 -22.08 -8.99
C ALA A 70 13.76 -23.11 -9.04
N GLU A 71 14.90 -22.84 -8.41
CA GLU A 71 16.01 -23.79 -8.29
C GLU A 71 15.61 -25.05 -7.51
N GLN A 72 14.85 -24.89 -6.41
CA GLN A 72 14.30 -26.02 -5.64
C GLN A 72 13.33 -26.87 -6.48
N TYR A 73 12.37 -26.25 -7.18
CA TYR A 73 11.45 -26.96 -8.05
C TYR A 73 12.16 -27.65 -9.22
N GLN A 74 13.21 -27.04 -9.76
CA GLN A 74 14.02 -27.66 -10.80
C GLN A 74 14.74 -28.91 -10.28
N ALA A 75 15.32 -28.86 -9.07
CA ALA A 75 15.94 -30.02 -8.44
C ALA A 75 14.93 -31.13 -8.15
N GLU A 76 13.75 -30.79 -7.65
CA GLU A 76 12.67 -31.76 -7.42
C GLU A 76 12.17 -32.40 -8.73
N LEU A 77 11.99 -31.61 -9.79
CA LEU A 77 11.65 -32.11 -11.13
C LEU A 77 12.73 -33.03 -11.70
N GLN A 78 14.02 -32.72 -11.47
CA GLN A 78 15.12 -33.60 -11.87
C GLN A 78 15.04 -34.93 -11.11
N GLN A 79 14.83 -34.91 -9.80
CA GLN A 79 14.66 -36.13 -8.99
C GLN A 79 13.46 -36.97 -9.46
N TYR A 80 12.32 -36.35 -9.75
CA TYR A 80 11.17 -37.06 -10.31
C TYR A 80 11.45 -37.66 -11.69
N ARG A 81 12.15 -36.92 -12.57
CA ARG A 81 12.55 -37.43 -13.88
C ARG A 81 13.51 -38.61 -13.76
N GLU A 82 14.46 -38.57 -12.83
CA GLU A 82 15.37 -39.68 -12.54
C GLU A 82 14.62 -40.90 -12.01
N GLN A 83 13.65 -40.72 -11.10
CA GLN A 83 12.79 -41.82 -10.64
C GLN A 83 11.99 -42.45 -11.79
N LEU A 84 11.42 -41.63 -12.69
CA LEU A 84 10.71 -42.13 -13.87
C LEU A 84 11.63 -42.87 -14.85
N ALA A 85 12.87 -42.38 -15.03
CA ALA A 85 13.87 -43.06 -15.85
C ALA A 85 14.25 -44.42 -15.24
N ARG A 86 14.37 -44.49 -13.91
CA ARG A 86 14.65 -45.71 -13.16
C ARG A 86 13.54 -46.76 -13.32
N LEU A 87 12.28 -46.31 -13.27
CA LEU A 87 11.09 -47.14 -13.55
C LEU A 87 11.08 -47.67 -14.99
N GLN A 88 11.41 -46.83 -15.98
CA GLN A 88 11.52 -47.27 -17.38
C GLN A 88 12.64 -48.30 -17.60
N GLN A 89 13.71 -48.24 -16.82
CA GLN A 89 14.81 -49.21 -16.86
C GLN A 89 14.48 -50.53 -16.14
N GLY A 90 13.25 -50.69 -15.62
CA GLY A 90 12.77 -51.93 -15.02
C GLY A 90 13.16 -52.15 -13.56
N GLU A 91 13.71 -51.14 -12.88
CA GLU A 91 13.87 -51.19 -11.43
C GLU A 91 12.50 -50.95 -10.75
N ALA A 92 12.13 -51.86 -9.86
CA ALA A 92 10.80 -51.90 -9.25
C ALA A 92 10.46 -50.58 -8.53
N ALA A 93 9.26 -50.06 -8.83
CA ALA A 93 8.71 -48.89 -8.16
C ALA A 93 8.61 -49.13 -6.64
N PRO A 94 8.99 -48.18 -5.78
CA PRO A 94 8.49 -48.18 -4.42
C PRO A 94 6.96 -48.16 -4.49
N GLN A 95 6.32 -49.04 -3.72
CA GLN A 95 4.87 -49.15 -3.65
C GLN A 95 4.30 -47.79 -3.24
N MET A 96 3.54 -47.16 -4.14
CA MET A 96 2.82 -45.93 -3.79
C MET A 96 1.80 -46.28 -2.70
N PRO A 97 1.73 -45.49 -1.61
CA PRO A 97 0.61 -45.60 -0.69
C PRO A 97 -0.69 -45.33 -1.45
N ASP A 98 -1.76 -46.04 -1.06
CA ASP A 98 -3.10 -45.88 -1.64
C ASP A 98 -3.44 -44.40 -1.81
N ALA A 99 -3.68 -43.98 -3.06
CA ALA A 99 -4.01 -42.60 -3.35
C ALA A 99 -5.32 -42.26 -2.61
N PRO A 100 -5.38 -41.12 -1.89
CA PRO A 100 -6.61 -40.71 -1.24
C PRO A 100 -7.72 -40.62 -2.28
N HIS A 101 -8.88 -41.20 -1.97
CA HIS A 101 -10.04 -41.10 -2.83
C HIS A 101 -10.48 -39.62 -2.87
N VAL A 102 -10.08 -38.91 -3.92
CA VAL A 102 -10.52 -37.54 -4.16
C VAL A 102 -11.96 -37.62 -4.66
N ASP A 103 -12.87 -36.99 -3.93
CA ASP A 103 -14.24 -36.83 -4.39
C ASP A 103 -14.24 -35.87 -5.59
N VAL A 104 -14.35 -36.46 -6.79
CA VAL A 104 -14.25 -35.75 -8.06
C VAL A 104 -15.39 -34.74 -8.20
N GLU A 105 -16.57 -35.05 -7.66
CA GLU A 105 -17.74 -34.18 -7.77
C GLU A 105 -17.52 -32.86 -7.01
N SER A 106 -17.12 -32.93 -5.75
CA SER A 106 -16.80 -31.71 -4.98
C SER A 106 -15.65 -30.90 -5.56
N LEU A 107 -14.65 -31.56 -6.15
CA LEU A 107 -13.56 -30.86 -6.84
C LEU A 107 -14.06 -30.12 -8.10
N VAL A 108 -14.97 -30.73 -8.86
CA VAL A 108 -15.60 -30.12 -10.04
C VAL A 108 -16.45 -28.92 -9.63
N GLU A 109 -17.27 -29.06 -8.58
CA GLU A 109 -18.10 -27.96 -8.05
C GLU A 109 -17.24 -26.80 -7.57
N GLN A 110 -16.18 -27.06 -6.79
CA GLN A 110 -15.27 -26.02 -6.31
C GLN A 110 -14.59 -25.28 -7.47
N ARG A 111 -14.14 -26.02 -8.49
CA ARG A 111 -13.50 -25.43 -9.68
C ARG A 111 -14.49 -24.64 -10.54
N ALA A 112 -15.73 -25.09 -10.65
CA ALA A 112 -16.79 -24.35 -11.33
C ALA A 112 -17.11 -23.04 -10.60
N ALA A 113 -17.24 -23.08 -9.27
CA ALA A 113 -17.46 -21.89 -8.45
C ALA A 113 -16.30 -20.88 -8.55
N ALA A 114 -15.05 -21.35 -8.50
CA ALA A 114 -13.87 -20.50 -8.66
C ALA A 114 -13.84 -19.81 -10.02
N LYS A 115 -14.13 -20.54 -11.12
CA LYS A 115 -14.21 -19.95 -12.46
C LYS A 115 -15.30 -18.91 -12.58
N LEU A 116 -16.48 -19.16 -11.99
CA LEU A 116 -17.58 -18.20 -12.02
C LEU A 116 -17.22 -16.92 -11.25
N ALA A 117 -16.58 -17.06 -10.09
CA ALA A 117 -16.10 -15.92 -9.31
C ALA A 117 -15.05 -15.09 -10.09
N GLU A 118 -14.12 -15.77 -10.76
CA GLU A 118 -13.11 -15.12 -11.62
C GLU A 118 -13.75 -14.37 -12.79
N GLN A 119 -14.72 -14.97 -13.48
CA GLN A 119 -15.46 -14.34 -14.58
C GLN A 119 -16.17 -13.07 -14.11
N ARG A 120 -16.92 -13.15 -13.00
CA ARG A 120 -17.62 -11.99 -12.43
C ARG A 120 -16.66 -10.87 -12.02
N PHE A 121 -15.54 -11.24 -11.40
CA PHE A 121 -14.51 -10.28 -11.01
C PHE A 121 -13.91 -9.56 -12.23
N ASN A 122 -13.58 -10.31 -13.29
CA ASN A 122 -13.04 -9.75 -14.52
C ASN A 122 -14.07 -8.84 -15.21
N GLU A 123 -15.34 -9.22 -15.25
CA GLU A 123 -16.43 -8.39 -15.78
C GLU A 123 -16.56 -7.07 -15.01
N SER A 124 -16.54 -7.12 -13.68
CA SER A 124 -16.59 -5.91 -12.83
C SER A 124 -15.37 -5.01 -13.04
N CYS A 125 -14.18 -5.59 -13.16
CA CYS A 125 -12.95 -4.84 -13.47
C CYS A 125 -13.04 -4.16 -14.84
N ASN A 126 -13.47 -4.88 -15.87
CA ASN A 126 -13.64 -4.34 -17.23
C ASN A 126 -14.66 -3.20 -17.24
N LYS A 127 -15.79 -3.36 -16.55
CA LYS A 127 -16.82 -2.32 -16.44
C LYS A 127 -16.28 -1.05 -15.75
N ALA A 128 -15.53 -1.21 -14.65
CA ALA A 128 -14.89 -0.09 -13.97
C ALA A 128 -13.85 0.59 -14.88
N TYR A 129 -13.06 -0.19 -15.62
CA TYR A 129 -12.07 0.33 -16.55
C TYR A 129 -12.69 1.10 -17.72
N GLU A 130 -13.75 0.56 -18.32
CA GLU A 130 -14.50 1.25 -19.38
C GLU A 130 -15.15 2.55 -18.90
N ALA A 131 -15.70 2.57 -17.68
CA ALA A 131 -16.25 3.80 -17.09
C ALA A 131 -15.14 4.84 -16.85
N GLY A 132 -13.98 4.40 -16.34
CA GLY A 132 -12.84 5.25 -16.08
C GLY A 132 -12.25 5.88 -17.34
N THR A 133 -12.02 5.08 -18.40
CA THR A 133 -11.49 5.58 -19.68
C THR A 133 -12.45 6.54 -20.40
N LYS A 134 -13.77 6.39 -20.19
CA LYS A 134 -14.79 7.32 -20.70
C LYS A 134 -14.82 8.64 -19.94
N GLU A 135 -14.67 8.61 -18.61
CA GLU A 135 -14.75 9.82 -17.76
C GLU A 135 -13.41 10.58 -17.66
N PHE A 136 -12.28 9.85 -17.68
CA PHE A 136 -10.95 10.40 -17.42
C PHE A 136 -9.94 10.05 -18.54
N PRO A 137 -9.39 11.04 -19.27
CA PRO A 137 -8.40 10.78 -20.33
C PRO A 137 -7.06 10.20 -19.83
N ASP A 138 -6.70 10.46 -18.57
CA ASP A 138 -5.47 10.00 -17.91
C ASP A 138 -5.68 8.71 -17.11
N PHE A 139 -6.81 8.01 -17.31
CA PHE A 139 -7.17 6.84 -16.52
C PHE A 139 -6.14 5.71 -16.59
N ASP A 140 -5.62 5.41 -17.77
CA ASP A 140 -4.57 4.39 -17.97
C ASP A 140 -3.32 4.66 -17.14
N ARG A 141 -2.94 5.94 -17.02
CA ARG A 141 -1.80 6.35 -16.19
C ARG A 141 -2.11 6.13 -14.71
N ALA A 142 -3.32 6.50 -14.27
CA ALA A 142 -3.74 6.28 -12.89
C ALA A 142 -3.72 4.78 -12.52
N VAL A 143 -4.25 3.92 -13.40
CA VAL A 143 -4.22 2.45 -13.20
C VAL A 143 -2.77 1.94 -13.19
N SER A 144 -1.91 2.41 -14.10
CA SER A 144 -0.50 2.01 -14.17
C SER A 144 0.26 2.39 -12.88
N ASN A 145 -0.02 3.57 -12.31
CA ASN A 145 0.58 3.99 -11.05
C ASN A 145 0.18 3.07 -9.89
N LEU A 146 -1.10 2.66 -9.83
CA LEU A 146 -1.59 1.71 -8.82
C LEU A 146 -0.96 0.32 -8.98
N GLN A 147 -0.81 -0.17 -10.21
CA GLN A 147 -0.10 -1.43 -10.48
C GLN A 147 1.36 -1.36 -10.01
N MET A 148 2.05 -0.25 -10.27
CA MET A 148 3.43 -0.03 -9.81
C MET A 148 3.52 0.01 -8.27
N LEU A 149 2.50 0.55 -7.60
CA LEU A 149 2.39 0.56 -6.14
C LEU A 149 2.07 -0.83 -5.54
N GLY A 150 1.77 -1.82 -6.36
CA GLY A 150 1.42 -3.17 -5.91
C GLY A 150 -0.04 -3.32 -5.51
N ALA A 151 -0.95 -2.61 -6.18
CA ALA A 151 -2.38 -2.86 -6.05
C ALA A 151 -2.68 -4.35 -6.29
N ASN A 152 -3.17 -5.02 -5.25
CA ASN A 152 -3.41 -6.46 -5.25
C ASN A 152 -4.88 -6.79 -5.55
N ARG A 153 -5.19 -8.08 -5.66
CA ARG A 153 -6.54 -8.56 -5.95
C ARG A 153 -7.56 -8.11 -4.90
N GLU A 154 -7.21 -8.15 -3.62
CA GLU A 154 -8.07 -7.70 -2.51
C GLU A 154 -8.45 -6.22 -2.64
N PHE A 155 -7.49 -5.35 -2.96
CA PHE A 155 -7.76 -3.93 -3.22
C PHE A 155 -8.72 -3.76 -4.40
N LEU A 156 -8.48 -4.47 -5.50
CA LEU A 156 -9.34 -4.39 -6.68
C LEU A 156 -10.75 -4.88 -6.38
N GLU A 157 -10.91 -5.99 -5.65
CA GLU A 157 -12.22 -6.51 -5.22
C GLU A 157 -13.02 -5.47 -4.43
N LEU A 158 -12.38 -4.78 -3.47
CA LEU A 158 -13.04 -3.71 -2.72
C LEU A 158 -13.41 -2.51 -3.59
N VAL A 159 -12.56 -2.16 -4.55
CA VAL A 159 -12.78 -0.99 -5.42
C VAL A 159 -13.87 -1.25 -6.45
N VAL A 160 -13.93 -2.44 -7.04
CA VAL A 160 -14.96 -2.78 -8.04
C VAL A 160 -16.34 -3.02 -7.42
N GLU A 161 -16.41 -3.33 -6.12
CA GLU A 161 -17.66 -3.39 -5.37
C GLU A 161 -18.24 -1.99 -5.05
N SER A 162 -17.40 -0.94 -5.10
CA SER A 162 -17.83 0.44 -4.86
C SER A 162 -18.57 1.03 -6.08
N ASP A 163 -19.64 1.79 -5.84
CA ASP A 163 -20.39 2.52 -6.87
C ASP A 163 -19.50 3.46 -7.70
N ALA A 164 -18.43 3.97 -7.08
CA ALA A 164 -17.51 4.95 -7.68
C ALA A 164 -16.11 4.35 -7.89
N GLY A 165 -16.01 3.05 -8.15
CA GLY A 165 -14.73 2.34 -8.29
C GLY A 165 -13.75 3.01 -9.28
N HIS A 166 -14.22 3.41 -10.46
CA HIS A 166 -13.40 4.13 -11.44
C HIS A 166 -12.90 5.50 -10.92
N LYS A 167 -13.68 6.22 -10.12
CA LYS A 167 -13.25 7.49 -9.52
C LYS A 167 -12.23 7.26 -8.41
N LEU A 168 -12.39 6.20 -7.63
CA LEU A 168 -11.40 5.76 -6.64
C LEU A 168 -10.07 5.41 -7.31
N LEU A 169 -10.09 4.62 -8.39
CA LEU A 169 -8.88 4.27 -9.16
C LEU A 169 -8.19 5.51 -9.71
N HIS A 170 -8.95 6.44 -10.31
CA HIS A 170 -8.39 7.68 -10.84
C HIS A 170 -7.77 8.55 -9.74
N ARG A 171 -8.49 8.78 -8.64
CA ARG A 171 -8.04 9.62 -7.53
C ARG A 171 -6.77 9.05 -6.88
N LEU A 172 -6.77 7.76 -6.56
CA LEU A 172 -5.64 7.10 -5.91
C LEU A 172 -4.45 6.93 -6.87
N GLY A 173 -4.70 6.66 -8.15
CA GLY A 173 -3.63 6.63 -9.14
C GLY A 173 -2.96 7.98 -9.36
N ASN A 174 -3.67 9.09 -9.13
CA ASN A 174 -3.12 10.44 -9.17
C ASN A 174 -2.54 10.91 -7.82
N ASP A 175 -2.88 10.24 -6.72
CA ASP A 175 -2.41 10.52 -5.35
C ASP A 175 -1.63 9.32 -4.81
N MET A 176 -0.41 9.14 -5.32
CA MET A 176 0.39 7.93 -5.08
C MET A 176 0.78 7.73 -3.61
N ASP A 177 0.95 8.82 -2.85
CA ASP A 177 1.28 8.73 -1.42
C ASP A 177 0.11 8.19 -0.61
N GLU A 178 -1.10 8.68 -0.89
CA GLU A 178 -2.32 8.19 -0.24
C GLU A 178 -2.64 6.75 -0.69
N ALA A 179 -2.44 6.42 -1.97
CA ALA A 179 -2.57 5.06 -2.46
C ALA A 179 -1.57 4.11 -1.77
N ALA A 180 -0.30 4.50 -1.66
CA ALA A 180 0.71 3.71 -0.96
C ALA A 180 0.36 3.47 0.52
N ARG A 181 -0.24 4.48 1.18
CA ARG A 181 -0.72 4.35 2.56
C ARG A 181 -1.85 3.32 2.65
N ILE A 182 -2.86 3.42 1.79
CA ILE A 182 -4.05 2.56 1.80
C ILE A 182 -3.70 1.12 1.44
N LEU A 183 -2.86 0.90 0.43
CA LEU A 183 -2.44 -0.43 -0.02
C LEU A 183 -1.64 -1.21 1.03
N ARG A 184 -1.08 -0.52 2.04
CA ARG A 184 -0.39 -1.15 3.18
C ARG A 184 -1.31 -1.54 4.32
N LEU A 185 -2.57 -1.14 4.28
CA LEU A 185 -3.52 -1.43 5.36
C LEU A 185 -4.04 -2.88 5.26
N PRO A 186 -4.41 -3.50 6.40
CA PRO A 186 -5.15 -4.76 6.39
C PRO A 186 -6.50 -4.61 5.65
N PRO A 187 -7.08 -5.68 5.07
CA PRO A 187 -8.24 -5.60 4.18
C PRO A 187 -9.43 -4.81 4.76
N VAL A 188 -9.78 -5.05 6.02
CA VAL A 188 -10.90 -4.35 6.69
C VAL A 188 -10.63 -2.85 6.86
N GLN A 189 -9.39 -2.46 7.15
CA GLN A 189 -9.01 -1.06 7.30
C GLN A 189 -8.93 -0.36 5.92
N MET A 190 -8.42 -1.07 4.92
CA MET A 190 -8.41 -0.63 3.53
C MET A 190 -9.84 -0.33 3.05
N ALA A 191 -10.79 -1.25 3.26
CA ALA A 191 -12.19 -1.04 2.92
C ALA A 191 -12.78 0.22 3.58
N ARG A 192 -12.52 0.43 4.88
CA ARG A 192 -13.00 1.62 5.61
C ARG A 192 -12.46 2.93 5.02
N GLU A 193 -11.17 2.98 4.68
CA GLU A 193 -10.56 4.17 4.08
C GLU A 193 -11.08 4.41 2.66
N LEU A 194 -11.25 3.36 1.85
CA LEU A 194 -11.87 3.46 0.52
C LEU A 194 -13.29 3.99 0.59
N THR A 195 -14.12 3.47 1.49
CA THR A 195 -15.49 3.98 1.70
C THR A 195 -15.49 5.43 2.16
N LYS A 196 -14.56 5.83 3.04
CA LYS A 196 -14.43 7.24 3.47
C LYS A 196 -14.06 8.15 2.31
N LEU A 197 -13.14 7.72 1.44
CA LEU A 197 -12.79 8.44 0.22
C LEU A 197 -13.97 8.54 -0.75
N GLU A 198 -14.73 7.46 -0.91
CA GLU A 198 -15.95 7.45 -1.71
C GLU A 198 -16.96 8.49 -1.22
N PHE A 199 -17.23 8.53 0.09
CA PHE A 199 -18.12 9.53 0.68
C PHE A 199 -17.60 10.96 0.50
N SER A 200 -16.30 11.17 0.68
CA SER A 200 -15.64 12.47 0.43
C SER A 200 -15.87 12.97 -1.01
N MET A 201 -15.78 12.08 -2.00
CA MET A 201 -16.00 12.42 -3.41
C MET A 201 -17.49 12.65 -3.75
N LYS A 202 -18.41 12.00 -3.04
CA LYS A 202 -19.86 12.22 -3.20
C LYS A 202 -20.33 13.53 -2.56
N GLN A 203 -19.57 14.11 -1.62
CA GLN A 203 -19.94 15.38 -1.01
C GLN A 203 -19.72 16.56 -1.97
N PRO A 204 -20.71 17.47 -2.12
CA PRO A 204 -20.52 18.67 -2.91
C PRO A 204 -19.38 19.52 -2.30
N PRO A 205 -18.52 20.14 -3.13
CA PRO A 205 -17.43 20.96 -2.63
C PRO A 205 -18.00 22.03 -1.69
N ALA A 206 -17.39 22.17 -0.51
CA ALA A 206 -17.83 23.15 0.48
C ALA A 206 -18.03 24.51 -0.21
N PRO A 207 -19.17 25.19 0.00
CA PRO A 207 -19.46 26.44 -0.68
C PRO A 207 -18.31 27.39 -0.42
N LYS A 208 -17.64 27.84 -1.49
CA LYS A 208 -16.59 28.85 -1.39
C LYS A 208 -17.21 30.04 -0.64
N PRO A 209 -16.56 30.57 0.42
CA PRO A 209 -17.09 31.72 1.12
C PRO A 209 -17.22 32.86 0.10
N VAL A 210 -18.46 33.19 -0.26
CA VAL A 210 -18.79 34.24 -1.25
C VAL A 210 -18.60 35.65 -0.68
N SER A 211 -17.90 35.79 0.44
CA SER A 211 -17.71 37.06 1.11
C SER A 211 -16.23 37.37 1.30
N LYS A 212 -15.80 38.51 0.75
CA LYS A 212 -14.57 39.22 1.15
C LYS A 212 -14.75 39.99 2.46
N ALA A 213 -15.85 39.79 3.18
CA ALA A 213 -15.97 40.36 4.52
C ALA A 213 -14.93 39.68 5.42
N PRO A 214 -14.22 40.45 6.26
CA PRO A 214 -13.46 39.90 7.36
C PRO A 214 -14.34 38.91 8.15
N ASP A 215 -13.74 37.82 8.63
CA ASP A 215 -14.45 36.86 9.48
C ASP A 215 -15.25 37.62 10.55
N PRO A 216 -16.51 37.22 10.82
CA PRO A 216 -17.27 37.77 11.93
C PRO A 216 -16.38 37.74 13.17
N ILE A 217 -16.18 38.91 13.79
CA ILE A 217 -15.38 39.03 15.01
C ILE A 217 -15.87 37.94 15.95
N LYS A 218 -14.99 37.01 16.35
CA LYS A 218 -15.32 36.01 17.36
C LYS A 218 -15.94 36.78 18.52
N PRO A 219 -17.20 36.50 18.92
CA PRO A 219 -17.78 37.23 20.02
C PRO A 219 -16.86 37.03 21.21
N ILE A 220 -16.19 38.10 21.62
CA ILE A 220 -15.59 38.20 22.95
C ILE A 220 -16.70 37.78 23.90
N GLY A 221 -16.44 36.69 24.63
CA GLY A 221 -17.46 35.89 25.27
C GLY A 221 -18.59 36.75 25.80
N THR A 222 -19.82 36.46 25.35
CA THR A 222 -21.02 37.06 25.89
C THR A 222 -20.88 37.11 27.39
N GLY A 223 -20.63 38.33 27.90
CA GLY A 223 -20.62 38.59 29.31
C GLY A 223 -21.90 37.99 29.84
N LYS A 224 -21.73 37.03 30.76
CA LYS A 224 -22.77 36.36 31.51
C LYS A 224 -23.97 37.30 31.62
N THR A 225 -25.00 37.10 30.78
CA THR A 225 -26.27 37.77 31.01
C THR A 225 -26.64 37.33 32.41
N ALA A 226 -26.60 38.27 33.34
CA ALA A 226 -27.23 38.06 34.62
C ALA A 226 -28.69 37.82 34.25
N ASP A 227 -29.08 36.54 34.22
CA ASP A 227 -30.47 36.15 34.17
C ASP A 227 -31.12 36.88 35.34
N SER A 228 -31.80 37.97 35.02
CA SER A 228 -32.47 38.79 36.03
C SER A 228 -33.65 38.01 36.62
N GLY A 229 -33.95 36.80 36.12
CA GLY A 229 -35.02 35.93 36.58
C GLY A 229 -36.40 36.56 36.38
N LEU A 230 -36.46 37.65 35.62
CA LEU A 230 -37.66 38.40 35.25
C LEU A 230 -37.91 38.10 33.77
N SER A 231 -38.59 36.99 33.49
CA SER A 231 -39.17 36.72 32.16
C SER A 231 -40.63 37.19 32.16
N ASP A 232 -41.18 37.48 30.99
CA ASP A 232 -42.60 37.80 30.83
C ASP A 232 -43.48 36.53 30.91
N ASP A 233 -42.86 35.35 30.99
CA ASP A 233 -43.53 34.04 31.07
C ASP A 233 -43.88 33.58 32.50
N ILE A 234 -43.54 34.37 33.53
CA ILE A 234 -43.88 34.05 34.93
C ILE A 234 -45.12 34.83 35.39
N PRO A 235 -45.99 34.22 36.24
CA PRO A 235 -47.15 34.89 36.80
C PRO A 235 -46.79 36.21 37.49
N ILE A 236 -47.66 37.21 37.35
CA ILE A 236 -47.41 38.61 37.76
C ILE A 236 -46.98 38.74 39.23
N ASP A 237 -47.53 37.91 40.13
CA ASP A 237 -47.21 37.91 41.55
C ASP A 237 -45.77 37.45 41.83
N GLU A 238 -45.31 36.46 41.06
CA GLU A 238 -43.96 35.94 41.18
C GLU A 238 -42.94 36.92 40.60
N TRP A 239 -43.29 37.56 39.49
CA TRP A 239 -42.51 38.65 38.90
C TRP A 239 -42.35 39.83 39.88
N MET A 240 -43.43 40.29 40.52
CA MET A 240 -43.40 41.39 41.48
C MET A 240 -42.55 41.07 42.72
N ARG A 241 -42.60 39.83 43.23
CA ARG A 241 -41.70 39.40 44.33
C ARG A 241 -40.23 39.48 43.93
N ARG A 242 -39.88 38.97 42.75
CA ARG A 242 -38.50 38.96 42.25
C ARG A 242 -38.01 40.39 42.01
N ARG A 243 -38.87 41.27 41.48
CA ARG A 243 -38.58 42.69 41.27
C ARG A 243 -38.36 43.45 42.59
N ASN A 244 -39.21 43.27 43.58
CA ASN A 244 -39.06 43.89 44.90
C ASN A 244 -37.79 43.42 45.63
N LYS A 245 -37.38 42.16 45.41
CA LYS A 245 -36.13 41.61 45.95
C LYS A 245 -34.89 42.24 45.29
N GLN A 246 -34.97 42.62 44.02
CA GLN A 246 -33.91 43.36 43.34
C GLN A 246 -33.79 44.81 43.83
N LEU A 247 -34.91 45.48 44.13
CA LEU A 247 -34.92 46.88 44.60
C LEU A 247 -34.46 47.07 46.05
N ARG A 248 -34.36 45.98 46.83
CA ARG A 248 -33.88 45.99 48.23
C ARG A 248 -32.36 45.78 48.36
N ARG A 249 -31.60 45.94 47.27
CA ARG A 249 -30.17 45.69 47.21
C ARG A 249 -29.38 46.96 46.92
#